data_AF-A0A4R2R723-F1
#
_entry.id   AF-A0A4R2R723-F1
#
_cell.length_a   1.000
_cell.length_b   1.000
_cell.length_c   1.000
_cell.angle_alpha   90.00
_cell.angle_beta   90.00
_cell.angle_gamma   90.00
#
_symmetry.space_group_name_H-M   'P 1'
#
loop_
_entity.id
_entity.type
_entity.pdbx_description
1 polymer ?
#
loop_
_entity_poly.entity_id
_entity_poly.type
_entity_poly.pdbx_seq_one_letter_code
_entity_poly.pdbx_strand_id
1 'polypeptide(L)'
;MLQTPTSIPNGNTHRVIHIHGEGYRTDFDRIEDIAADALTNARAAIEVLRGLPYDLFKPLQPRLERLADRVARRKALDDEFRNTCETLLRDLDRFDPDDTAARSLDHAMRLLREALNASHRVADLLAAERDIGRTRGFEV
;
A
#
# COMPACT_ATOMS: atom_id res chain seq x y z
N MET A 1 -15.18 -51.89 -51.60
CA MET A 1 -15.63 -50.48 -51.63
C MET A 1 -15.73 -50.00 -50.20
N LEU A 2 -14.89 -49.05 -49.78
CA LEU A 2 -15.01 -48.32 -48.52
C LEU A 2 -15.25 -46.86 -48.87
N GLN A 3 -16.37 -46.31 -48.41
CA GLN A 3 -16.73 -44.90 -48.60
C GLN A 3 -15.77 -44.02 -47.79
N THR A 4 -15.12 -43.07 -48.46
CA THR A 4 -14.44 -41.94 -47.84
C THR A 4 -15.48 -41.02 -47.18
N PRO A 5 -15.26 -40.54 -45.94
CA PRO A 5 -16.14 -39.55 -45.34
C PRO A 5 -15.99 -38.21 -46.07
N THR A 6 -17.05 -37.80 -46.77
CA THR A 6 -17.25 -36.46 -47.35
C THR A 6 -17.85 -35.53 -46.30
N SER A 7 -17.03 -35.01 -45.38
CA SER A 7 -17.31 -33.79 -44.63
C SER A 7 -16.10 -33.39 -43.79
N ILE A 8 -15.47 -32.27 -44.14
CA ILE A 8 -14.58 -31.55 -43.24
C ILE A 8 -15.49 -30.58 -42.46
N PRO A 9 -15.58 -30.67 -41.12
CA PRO A 9 -16.39 -29.74 -40.36
C PRO A 9 -15.77 -28.34 -40.48
N ASN A 10 -16.50 -27.44 -41.13
CA ASN A 10 -16.11 -26.04 -41.38
C ASN A 10 -16.33 -25.16 -40.13
N GLY A 11 -16.10 -25.72 -38.95
CA GLY A 11 -16.27 -25.05 -37.67
C GLY A 11 -14.98 -24.37 -37.25
N ASN A 12 -14.69 -23.20 -37.84
CA ASN A 12 -13.59 -22.34 -37.44
C ASN A 12 -13.84 -21.81 -36.01
N THR A 13 -13.63 -22.66 -35.02
CA THR A 13 -13.84 -22.34 -33.61
C THR A 13 -12.62 -21.55 -33.17
N HIS A 14 -12.60 -20.24 -33.45
CA HIS A 14 -11.65 -19.32 -32.82
C HIS A 14 -11.93 -19.32 -31.32
N ARG A 15 -11.32 -20.26 -30.60
CA ARG A 15 -11.23 -20.19 -29.15
C ARG A 15 -10.17 -19.15 -28.82
N VAL A 16 -10.62 -17.93 -28.53
CA VAL A 16 -9.78 -16.93 -27.87
C VAL A 16 -9.60 -17.40 -26.44
N ILE A 17 -8.48 -18.05 -26.17
CA ILE A 17 -8.06 -18.36 -24.81
C ILE A 17 -7.34 -17.10 -24.31
N HIS A 18 -8.00 -16.32 -23.46
CA HIS A 18 -7.33 -15.30 -22.67
C HIS A 18 -6.49 -16.00 -21.61
N ILE A 19 -5.25 -16.31 -21.98
CA ILE A 19 -4.24 -16.73 -21.02
C ILE A 19 -3.83 -15.47 -20.27
N HIS A 20 -4.49 -15.20 -19.15
CA HIS A 20 -3.86 -14.38 -18.12
C HIS A 20 -2.67 -15.18 -17.64
N GLY A 21 -1.47 -14.83 -18.11
CA GLY A 21 -0.25 -15.33 -17.49
C GLY A 21 -0.33 -15.07 -15.99
N GLU A 22 0.40 -15.84 -15.18
CA GLU A 22 0.72 -15.48 -13.79
C GLU A 22 1.54 -14.18 -13.79
N GLY A 23 0.93 -13.10 -14.24
CA GLY A 23 1.50 -11.80 -14.50
C GLY A 23 0.87 -10.86 -13.52
N TYR A 24 1.71 -10.28 -12.66
CA TYR A 24 1.46 -9.08 -11.87
C TYR A 24 -0.01 -8.69 -11.80
N ARG A 25 -0.70 -9.15 -10.74
CA ARG A 25 -2.00 -8.56 -10.36
C ARG A 25 -1.83 -7.04 -10.41
N THR A 26 -2.70 -6.37 -11.16
CA THR A 26 -2.60 -4.92 -11.29
C THR A 26 -2.70 -4.30 -9.89
N ASP A 27 -2.12 -3.12 -9.66
CA ASP A 27 -2.22 -2.48 -8.35
C ASP A 27 -3.67 -2.34 -7.87
N PHE A 28 -4.60 -2.20 -8.81
CA PHE A 28 -6.03 -2.18 -8.53
C PHE A 28 -6.53 -3.51 -7.94
N ASP A 29 -6.14 -4.64 -8.53
CA ASP A 29 -6.45 -5.98 -8.00
C ASP A 29 -5.80 -6.25 -6.64
N ARG A 30 -4.80 -5.45 -6.25
CA ARG A 30 -4.02 -5.56 -5.01
C ARG A 30 -4.29 -4.44 -4.01
N ILE A 31 -5.35 -3.63 -4.20
CA ILE A 31 -5.63 -2.49 -3.31
C ILE A 31 -5.66 -2.89 -1.83
N GLU A 32 -6.28 -4.03 -1.52
CA GLU A 32 -6.37 -4.55 -0.16
C GLU A 32 -4.99 -4.94 0.40
N ASP A 33 -4.14 -5.56 -0.42
CA ASP A 33 -2.77 -5.91 -0.05
C ASP A 33 -1.93 -4.65 0.20
N ILE A 34 -2.03 -3.65 -0.67
CA ILE A 34 -1.30 -2.38 -0.53
C ILE A 34 -1.76 -1.64 0.74
N ALA A 35 -3.06 -1.64 1.06
CA ALA A 35 -3.56 -1.08 2.30
C ALA A 35 -3.06 -1.86 3.53
N ALA A 36 -2.93 -3.19 3.44
CA ALA A 36 -2.35 -4.01 4.49
C ALA A 36 -0.85 -3.72 4.67
N ASP A 37 -0.11 -3.54 3.58
CA ASP A 37 1.31 -3.16 3.59
C ASP A 37 1.53 -1.82 4.28
N ALA A 38 0.63 -0.84 4.05
CA ALA A 38 0.67 0.44 4.78
C ALA A 38 0.61 0.24 6.30
N LEU A 39 -0.28 -0.64 6.79
CA LEU A 39 -0.40 -0.97 8.21
C LEU A 39 0.81 -1.76 8.72
N THR A 40 1.33 -2.69 7.93
CA THR A 40 2.51 -3.49 8.29
C THR A 40 3.73 -2.60 8.48
N ASN A 41 4.00 -1.70 7.53
CA ASN A 41 5.12 -0.77 7.62
C ASN A 41 4.95 0.24 8.77
N ALA A 42 3.75 0.75 9.00
CA ALA A 42 3.48 1.61 10.15
C ALA A 42 3.68 0.89 11.50
N ARG A 43 3.26 -0.38 11.64
CA ARG A 43 3.53 -1.19 12.84
C ARG A 43 5.03 -1.36 13.05
N ALA A 44 5.75 -1.75 12.00
CA ALA A 44 7.19 -1.94 12.07
C ALA A 44 7.89 -0.64 12.49
N ALA A 45 7.49 0.50 11.91
CA ALA A 45 8.03 1.80 12.29
C ALA A 45 7.78 2.13 13.78
N ILE A 46 6.56 1.86 14.28
CA ILE A 46 6.22 2.08 15.70
C ILE A 46 7.14 1.27 16.62
N GLU A 47 7.35 0.00 16.30
CA GLU A 47 8.20 -0.88 17.11
C GLU A 47 9.67 -0.42 17.11
N VAL A 48 10.19 0.00 15.96
CA VAL A 48 11.54 0.58 15.88
C VAL A 48 11.65 1.86 16.71
N LEU A 49 10.67 2.76 16.59
CA LEU A 49 10.68 4.03 17.34
C LEU A 49 10.55 3.83 18.85
N ARG A 50 9.77 2.83 19.30
CA ARG A 50 9.68 2.44 20.71
C ARG A 50 10.99 1.89 21.27
N GLY A 51 11.84 1.33 20.42
CA GLY A 51 13.16 0.84 20.80
C GLY A 51 14.24 1.93 20.92
N LEU A 52 13.93 3.19 20.61
CA LEU A 52 14.91 4.28 20.70
C LEU A 52 15.25 4.64 22.15
N PRO A 53 16.44 5.23 22.39
CA PRO A 53 16.77 5.86 23.66
C PRO A 53 15.68 6.83 24.12
N TYR A 54 15.44 6.89 25.44
CA TYR A 54 14.34 7.65 26.02
C TYR A 54 14.32 9.12 25.59
N ASP A 55 15.48 9.76 25.46
CA ASP A 55 15.59 11.17 25.08
C ASP A 55 15.13 11.44 23.64
N LEU A 56 15.34 10.48 22.73
CA LEU A 56 14.85 10.54 21.35
C LEU A 56 13.38 10.13 21.27
N PHE A 57 12.96 9.17 22.08
CA PHE A 57 11.58 8.65 22.08
C PHE A 57 10.56 9.63 22.68
N LYS A 58 10.88 10.22 23.84
CA LYS A 58 9.99 11.08 24.62
C LYS A 58 9.30 12.19 23.79
N PRO A 59 10.00 12.98 22.94
CA PRO A 59 9.35 14.00 22.13
C PRO A 59 8.39 13.43 21.08
N LEU A 60 8.60 12.19 20.63
CA LEU A 60 7.78 11.53 19.60
C LEU A 60 6.53 10.86 20.16
N GLN A 61 6.56 10.51 21.45
CA GLN A 61 5.56 9.68 22.12
C GLN A 61 4.11 10.10 21.82
N PRO A 62 3.70 11.38 21.92
CA PRO A 62 2.29 11.75 21.68
C PRO A 62 1.82 11.47 20.24
N ARG A 63 2.72 11.63 19.26
CA ARG A 63 2.40 11.35 17.85
C ARG A 63 2.48 9.88 17.53
N LEU A 64 3.41 9.17 18.16
CA LEU A 64 3.52 7.73 18.02
C LEU A 64 2.28 7.01 18.54
N GLU A 65 1.73 7.45 19.69
CA GLU A 65 0.48 6.90 20.23
C GLU A 65 -0.73 7.19 19.33
N ARG A 66 -0.78 8.36 18.69
CA ARG A 66 -1.82 8.65 17.68
C ARG A 66 -1.70 7.71 16.48
N LEU A 67 -0.48 7.49 15.97
CA LEU A 67 -0.27 6.55 14.87
C LEU A 67 -0.66 5.13 15.28
N ALA A 68 -0.29 4.72 16.50
CA ALA A 68 -0.63 3.41 17.05
C ALA A 68 -2.14 3.20 17.15
N ASP A 69 -2.92 4.20 17.59
CA ASP A 69 -4.39 4.12 17.60
C ASP A 69 -4.96 3.94 16.20
N ARG A 70 -4.46 4.69 15.20
CA ARG A 70 -4.89 4.56 13.80
C ARG A 70 -4.61 3.16 13.26
N VAL A 71 -3.41 2.65 13.52
CA VAL A 71 -2.98 1.30 13.13
C VAL A 71 -3.82 0.22 13.81
N ALA A 72 -4.14 0.37 15.09
CA ALA A 72 -4.99 -0.57 15.84
C ALA A 72 -6.41 -0.63 15.27
N ARG A 73 -6.95 0.53 14.85
CA ARG A 73 -8.27 0.64 14.21
C ARG A 73 -8.26 0.31 12.71
N ARG A 74 -7.11 -0.12 12.16
CA ARG A 74 -6.91 -0.44 10.73
C ARG A 74 -7.26 0.73 9.80
N LYS A 75 -7.00 1.96 10.25
CA LYS A 75 -7.34 3.20 9.51
C LYS A 75 -6.17 3.70 8.65
N ALA A 76 -5.66 2.86 7.75
CA ALA A 76 -4.51 3.22 6.90
C ALA A 76 -4.82 4.30 5.85
N LEU A 77 -6.11 4.47 5.51
CA LEU A 77 -6.57 5.32 4.40
C LEU A 77 -7.14 6.67 4.86
N ASP A 78 -7.19 6.94 6.16
CA ASP A 78 -7.67 8.22 6.67
C ASP A 78 -6.59 9.30 6.58
N ASP A 79 -7.02 10.56 6.50
CA ASP A 79 -6.09 11.70 6.42
C ASP A 79 -5.26 11.84 7.70
N GLU A 80 -5.82 11.41 8.85
CA GLU A 80 -5.12 11.50 10.12
C GLU A 80 -3.92 10.56 10.20
N PHE A 81 -4.00 9.34 9.64
CA PHE A 81 -2.89 8.41 9.48
C PHE A 81 -1.78 9.04 8.65
N ARG A 82 -2.12 9.59 7.48
CA ARG A 82 -1.16 10.26 6.59
C ARG A 82 -0.50 11.45 7.26
N ASN A 83 -1.29 12.34 7.84
CA ASN A 83 -0.81 13.52 8.57
C ASN A 83 0.09 13.15 9.74
N THR A 84 -0.24 12.08 10.47
CA THR A 84 0.58 11.61 11.59
C THR A 84 1.91 11.03 11.10
N CYS A 85 1.92 10.23 10.03
CA CYS A 85 3.14 9.75 9.38
C CYS A 85 4.03 10.90 8.89
N GLU A 86 3.47 11.88 8.20
CA GLU A 86 4.20 13.06 7.73
C GLU A 86 4.80 13.86 8.88
N THR A 87 4.01 14.08 9.95
CA THR A 87 4.48 14.87 11.09
C THR A 87 5.60 14.13 11.84
N LEU A 88 5.47 12.81 12.00
CA LEU A 88 6.55 11.98 12.56
C LEU A 88 7.80 12.04 11.70
N LEU A 89 7.69 11.95 10.37
CA LEU A 89 8.83 12.09 9.46
C LEU A 89 9.52 13.45 9.62
N ARG A 90 8.75 14.54 9.71
CA ARG A 90 9.29 15.90 9.93
C ARG A 90 9.96 16.06 11.29
N ASP A 91 9.46 15.39 12.33
CA ASP A 91 10.10 15.41 13.63
C ASP A 91 11.39 14.58 13.64
N LEU A 92 11.38 13.41 12.99
CA LEU A 92 12.54 12.54 12.91
C LEU A 92 13.71 13.19 12.19
N ASP A 93 13.42 13.93 11.12
CA ASP A 93 14.40 14.70 10.32
C ASP A 93 15.11 15.81 11.13
N ARG A 94 14.59 16.17 12.31
CA ARG A 94 15.18 17.18 13.19
C ARG A 94 16.14 16.61 14.23
N PHE A 95 16.17 15.28 14.40
CA PHE A 95 17.12 14.68 15.32
C PHE A 95 18.50 14.59 14.68
N ASP A 96 19.52 14.79 15.51
CA ASP A 96 20.90 14.47 15.22
C ASP A 96 21.27 13.27 16.10
N PRO A 97 20.95 12.03 15.69
CA PRO A 97 21.18 10.85 16.50
C PRO A 97 22.68 10.53 16.59
N ASP A 98 23.08 9.90 17.69
CA ASP A 98 24.40 9.26 17.75
C ASP A 98 24.48 8.08 16.77
N ASP A 99 25.71 7.60 16.50
CA ASP A 99 25.96 6.47 15.58
C ASP A 99 25.15 5.21 15.94
N THR A 100 24.80 5.05 17.22
CA THR A 100 24.02 3.92 17.72
C THR A 100 22.57 3.99 17.28
N ALA A 101 21.93 5.16 17.40
CA ALA A 101 20.52 5.36 17.05
C ALA A 101 20.28 5.70 15.58
N ALA A 102 21.30 6.20 14.86
CA ALA A 102 21.18 6.64 13.47
C ALA A 102 20.56 5.58 12.54
N ARG A 103 21.06 4.34 12.58
CA ARG A 103 20.53 3.24 11.76
C ARG A 103 19.07 2.91 12.06
N SER A 104 18.68 2.93 13.33
CA SER A 104 17.29 2.67 13.75
C SER A 104 16.37 3.80 13.29
N LEU A 105 16.82 5.04 13.39
CA LEU A 105 16.08 6.22 12.95
C LEU A 105 15.86 6.20 11.43
N ASP A 106 16.92 5.98 10.65
CA ASP A 106 16.84 5.83 9.19
C ASP A 106 15.89 4.70 8.78
N HIS A 107 15.96 3.57 9.49
CA HIS A 107 15.07 2.44 9.24
C HIS A 107 13.61 2.79 9.53
N ALA A 108 13.33 3.45 10.65
CA ALA A 108 11.98 3.91 10.99
C ALA A 108 11.45 4.93 9.97
N MET A 109 12.27 5.88 9.53
CA MET A 109 11.90 6.86 8.51
C MET A 109 11.58 6.19 7.18
N ARG A 110 12.35 5.17 6.77
CA ARG A 110 12.06 4.38 5.57
C ARG A 110 10.70 3.69 5.68
N LEU A 111 10.43 3.02 6.79
CA LEU A 111 9.16 2.32 7.03
C LEU A 111 7.96 3.29 7.04
N LEU A 112 8.11 4.47 7.66
CA LEU A 112 7.07 5.51 7.63
C LEU A 112 6.80 6.03 6.22
N ARG A 113 7.85 6.23 5.40
CA ARG A 113 7.71 6.63 3.99
C ARG A 113 6.99 5.54 3.18
N GLU A 114 7.34 4.28 3.38
CA GLU A 114 6.67 3.15 2.73
C GLU A 114 5.19 3.05 3.13
N ALA A 115 4.89 3.25 4.42
CA ALA A 115 3.51 3.28 4.90
C ALA A 115 2.68 4.41 4.29
N LEU A 116 3.26 5.62 4.22
CA LEU A 116 2.63 6.80 3.63
C LEU A 116 2.40 6.62 2.12
N ASN A 117 3.42 6.14 1.39
CA ASN A 117 3.33 5.89 -0.03
C ASN A 117 2.26 4.86 -0.37
N ALA A 118 2.17 3.77 0.39
CA ALA A 118 1.13 2.76 0.20
C ALA A 118 -0.28 3.33 0.48
N SER A 119 -0.43 4.17 1.51
CA SER A 119 -1.69 4.87 1.80
C SER A 119 -2.12 5.79 0.65
N HIS A 120 -1.20 6.63 0.15
CA HIS A 120 -1.47 7.49 -1.02
C HIS A 120 -1.78 6.68 -2.26
N ARG A 121 -1.04 5.60 -2.51
CA ARG A 121 -1.26 4.76 -3.69
C ARG A 121 -2.68 4.20 -3.74
N VAL A 122 -3.22 3.74 -2.60
CA VAL A 122 -4.61 3.28 -2.53
C VAL A 122 -5.58 4.44 -2.77
N ALA A 123 -5.32 5.62 -2.19
CA ALA A 123 -6.15 6.80 -2.42
C ALA A 123 -6.19 7.20 -3.90
N ASP A 124 -5.04 7.19 -4.58
CA ASP A 124 -4.90 7.51 -6.00
C ASP A 124 -5.65 6.50 -6.88
N LEU A 125 -5.55 5.20 -6.58
CA LEU A 125 -6.27 4.15 -7.32
C LEU A 125 -7.79 4.30 -7.18
N LEU A 126 -8.28 4.59 -5.96
CA LEU A 126 -9.70 4.81 -5.72
C LEU A 126 -10.21 6.10 -6.39
N ALA A 127 -9.39 7.16 -6.43
CA ALA A 127 -9.72 8.39 -7.14
C ALA A 127 -9.80 8.15 -8.66
N ALA A 128 -8.81 7.45 -9.22
CA ALA A 128 -8.80 7.09 -10.64
C ALA A 128 -10.02 6.25 -11.04
N GLU A 129 -10.41 5.27 -10.21
CA GLU A 129 -11.62 4.45 -10.44
C GLU A 129 -12.89 5.32 -10.51
N ARG A 130 -13.05 6.26 -9.57
CA ARG A 130 -14.19 7.19 -9.54
C ARG A 130 -14.22 8.10 -10.77
N ASP A 131 -13.07 8.59 -11.21
CA ASP A 131 -12.96 9.47 -12.38
C ASP A 131 -13.30 8.73 -13.68
N ILE A 132 -12.86 7.47 -13.81
CA ILE A 132 -13.21 6.60 -14.92
C ILE A 132 -14.71 6.27 -14.89
N GLY A 133 -15.26 5.93 -13.72
CA GLY A 133 -16.69 5.65 -13.54
C GLY A 133 -17.57 6.83 -13.96
N ARG A 134 -17.18 8.04 -13.57
CA ARG A 134 -17.79 9.31 -14.01
C ARG A 134 -17.78 9.45 -15.53
N THR A 135 -16.62 9.25 -16.15
CA THR A 135 -16.45 9.36 -17.61
C THR A 135 -17.30 8.34 -18.37
N ARG A 136 -17.53 7.16 -17.79
CA ARG A 136 -18.34 6.08 -18.36
C ARG A 136 -19.85 6.22 -18.10
N GLY A 137 -20.29 7.24 -17.37
CA GLY A 137 -21.70 7.50 -17.09
C GLY A 137 -22.31 6.58 -16.02
N PHE A 138 -21.50 6.03 -15.10
CA PHE A 138 -21.97 5.18 -14.01
C PHE A 138 -22.41 5.93 -12.74
N GLU A 139 -22.68 7.24 -12.81
CA GLU A 139 -23.22 7.97 -11.65
C GLU A 139 -24.75 7.93 -11.60
N VAL A 140 -25.26 7.42 -10.45
CA VAL A 140 -26.52 7.82 -9.80
C VAL A 140 -26.14 8.68 -8.60
#